data_AF-A0A955T3T0-F1
#
_entry.id   AF-A0A955T3T0-F1
#
_cell.length_a   1.000
_cell.length_b   1.000
_cell.length_c   1.000
_cell.angle_alpha   90.00
_cell.angle_beta   90.00
_cell.angle_gamma   90.00
#
_symmetry.space_group_name_H-M   'P 1'
#
loop_
_entity.id
_entity.type
_entity.pdbx_description
1 polymer ?
#
loop_
_entity_poly.entity_id
_entity_poly.type
_entity_poly.pdbx_seq_one_letter_code
_entity_poly.pdbx_strand_id
1 'polypeptide(L)'
;MYSEGESEKKPLTYLDLSPELLSSALRNDLEALNAYSQVDYPKVEGTLAQKVFGQQVEEQKTSSRHLGELLSERWNLYRIHIGELRDEISRLKNRLNLASRPYVIDHPMRQANLERNLLKLESDARKEEIEFWKDSMGIRDKILDVANEYRKGVSRSRFFGSGETHHG
;
A
#
# COMPACT_ATOMS: atom_id res chain seq x y z
N MET A 1 37.11 -42.09 -14.87
CA MET A 1 36.57 -42.69 -13.63
C MET A 1 35.81 -41.60 -12.88
N TYR A 2 34.59 -41.92 -12.50
CA TYR A 2 33.55 -41.04 -11.96
C TYR A 2 33.91 -40.35 -10.63
N SER A 3 33.41 -39.13 -10.46
CA SER A 3 32.66 -38.72 -9.27
C SER A 3 31.84 -37.47 -9.60
N GLU A 4 30.55 -37.68 -9.86
CA GLU A 4 29.51 -36.69 -9.62
C GLU A 4 29.43 -36.41 -8.10
N GLY A 5 28.97 -35.23 -7.72
CA GLY A 5 28.85 -34.77 -6.33
C GLY A 5 28.51 -33.29 -6.32
N GLU A 6 27.28 -32.93 -6.70
CA GLU A 6 26.22 -32.55 -5.76
C GLU A 6 26.11 -31.03 -5.56
N SER A 7 25.20 -30.44 -6.35
CA SER A 7 24.16 -29.52 -5.86
C SER A 7 24.58 -28.47 -4.81
N GLU A 8 25.29 -27.42 -5.22
CA GLU A 8 25.10 -26.12 -4.57
C GLU A 8 23.81 -25.51 -5.10
N LYS A 9 22.72 -25.84 -4.41
CA LYS A 9 21.44 -25.14 -4.48
C LYS A 9 21.74 -23.65 -4.36
N LYS A 10 21.54 -22.91 -5.45
CA LYS A 10 21.41 -21.45 -5.36
C LYS A 10 20.39 -21.20 -4.25
N PRO A 11 20.71 -20.41 -3.20
CA PRO A 11 19.73 -20.09 -2.19
C PRO A 11 18.54 -19.49 -2.93
N LEU A 12 17.33 -19.97 -2.61
CA LEU A 12 16.08 -19.42 -3.08
C LEU A 12 16.19 -17.91 -2.99
N THR A 13 16.39 -17.25 -4.14
CA THR A 13 16.16 -15.83 -4.29
C THR A 13 14.69 -15.67 -3.96
N TYR A 14 14.41 -15.32 -2.71
CA TYR A 14 13.18 -14.64 -2.37
C TYR A 14 13.02 -13.60 -3.46
N LEU A 15 11.88 -13.66 -4.16
CA LEU A 15 11.44 -12.58 -5.03
C LEU A 15 11.41 -11.33 -4.16
N ASP A 16 12.54 -10.64 -4.13
CA ASP A 16 12.71 -9.31 -3.59
C ASP A 16 12.03 -8.41 -4.62
N LEU A 17 10.69 -8.52 -4.64
CA LEU A 17 9.84 -7.59 -5.35
C LEU A 17 10.19 -6.24 -4.75
N SER A 18 11.00 -5.47 -5.47
CA SER A 18 11.48 -4.19 -5.00
C SER A 18 10.28 -3.40 -4.48
N PRO A 19 10.35 -2.85 -3.25
CA PRO A 19 9.31 -1.98 -2.69
C PRO A 19 8.91 -0.84 -3.64
N GLU A 20 9.80 -0.49 -4.58
CA GLU A 20 9.59 0.51 -5.63
C GLU A 20 8.54 0.11 -6.67
N LEU A 21 8.42 -1.18 -7.00
CA LEU A 21 7.39 -1.68 -7.92
C LEU A 21 6.00 -1.61 -7.29
N LEU A 22 5.94 -1.71 -5.97
CA LEU A 22 4.69 -1.64 -5.20
C LEU A 22 4.31 -0.20 -4.90
N SER A 23 5.30 0.65 -4.62
CA SER A 23 5.11 2.08 -4.39
C SER A 23 4.63 2.79 -5.66
N SER A 24 5.15 2.43 -6.83
CA SER A 24 4.79 3.05 -8.10
C SER A 24 3.36 2.73 -8.53
N ALA A 25 2.94 1.46 -8.44
CA ALA A 25 1.55 1.08 -8.70
C ALA A 25 0.59 1.79 -7.73
N LEU A 26 0.91 1.83 -6.44
CA LEU A 26 0.08 2.45 -5.40
C LEU A 26 0.01 3.98 -5.53
N ARG A 27 1.12 4.60 -5.94
CA ARG A 27 1.18 6.02 -6.26
C ARG A 27 0.37 6.36 -7.50
N ASN A 28 0.45 5.55 -8.55
CA ASN A 28 -0.35 5.73 -9.76
C ASN A 28 -1.85 5.58 -9.46
N ASP A 29 -2.21 4.61 -8.62
CA ASP A 29 -3.58 4.43 -8.16
C ASP A 29 -4.05 5.64 -7.33
N LEU A 30 -3.22 6.14 -6.40
CA LEU A 30 -3.50 7.36 -5.65
C LEU A 30 -3.65 8.59 -6.55
N GLU A 31 -2.78 8.78 -7.53
CA GLU A 31 -2.83 9.91 -8.47
C GLU A 31 -4.08 9.83 -9.35
N ALA A 32 -4.43 8.63 -9.85
CA ALA A 32 -5.67 8.41 -10.58
C ALA A 32 -6.89 8.72 -9.71
N LEU A 33 -6.92 8.26 -8.46
CA LEU A 33 -8.01 8.48 -7.50
C LEU A 33 -8.15 9.93 -7.07
N ASN A 34 -7.03 10.62 -6.86
CA ASN A 34 -7.04 12.04 -6.55
C ASN A 34 -7.56 12.84 -7.75
N ALA A 35 -7.12 12.49 -8.97
CA ALA A 35 -7.67 13.05 -10.20
C ALA A 35 -9.18 12.82 -10.32
N TYR A 36 -9.70 11.65 -9.92
CA TYR A 36 -11.14 11.38 -9.91
C TYR A 36 -11.91 12.25 -8.92
N SER A 37 -11.39 12.47 -7.71
CA SER A 37 -12.05 13.31 -6.69
C SER A 37 -12.01 14.82 -7.02
N GLN A 38 -11.12 15.24 -7.91
CA GLN A 38 -10.96 16.63 -8.34
C GLN A 38 -11.73 16.98 -9.62
N VAL A 39 -12.42 16.02 -10.25
CA VAL A 39 -13.33 16.35 -11.36
C VAL A 39 -14.53 17.10 -10.80
N ASP A 40 -14.47 18.43 -10.88
CA ASP A 40 -15.60 19.27 -10.50
C ASP A 40 -16.74 19.06 -11.49
N TYR A 41 -17.86 18.59 -10.94
CA TYR A 41 -19.08 18.46 -11.69
C TYR A 41 -19.73 19.84 -11.83
N PRO A 42 -20.22 20.23 -13.03
CA PRO A 42 -20.97 21.46 -13.17
C PRO A 42 -22.23 21.35 -12.30
N LYS A 43 -22.27 22.14 -11.23
CA LYS A 43 -23.46 22.33 -10.39
C LYS A 43 -24.46 23.15 -11.21
N VAL A 44 -25.39 22.49 -11.88
CA VAL A 44 -26.52 23.20 -12.52
C VAL A 44 -27.52 23.53 -11.42
N GLU A 45 -27.26 24.64 -10.75
CA GLU A 45 -28.03 25.08 -9.59
C GLU A 45 -29.53 25.21 -9.92
N GLY A 46 -30.38 24.69 -9.02
CA GLY A 46 -31.84 24.77 -9.15
C GLY A 46 -32.52 23.52 -9.71
N THR A 47 -31.78 22.58 -10.30
CA THR A 47 -32.34 21.32 -10.82
C THR A 47 -32.80 20.36 -9.70
N LEU A 48 -33.88 19.62 -9.95
CA LEU A 48 -34.33 18.55 -9.04
C LEU A 48 -33.28 17.44 -8.98
N ALA A 49 -32.62 17.14 -10.10
CA ALA A 49 -31.46 16.27 -10.15
C ALA A 49 -30.35 16.67 -9.16
N GLN A 50 -30.01 17.96 -9.03
CA GLN A 50 -29.04 18.42 -8.03
C GLN A 50 -29.58 18.32 -6.60
N LYS A 51 -30.87 18.59 -6.37
CA LYS A 51 -31.49 18.46 -5.03
C LYS A 51 -31.55 17.00 -4.55
N VAL A 52 -31.75 16.04 -5.46
CA VAL A 52 -31.90 14.62 -5.13
C VAL A 52 -30.55 13.90 -5.07
N PHE A 53 -29.64 14.17 -6.01
CA PHE A 53 -28.37 13.44 -6.13
C PHE A 53 -27.14 14.23 -5.66
N GLY A 54 -27.24 15.56 -5.48
CA GLY A 54 -26.11 16.40 -5.12
C GLY A 54 -25.50 16.07 -3.77
N GLN A 55 -26.33 15.77 -2.77
CA GLN A 55 -25.84 15.36 -1.45
C GLN A 55 -25.04 14.05 -1.53
N GLN A 56 -25.56 13.05 -2.25
CA GLN A 56 -24.90 11.76 -2.42
C GLN A 56 -23.53 11.90 -3.12
N VAL A 57 -23.44 12.79 -4.12
CA VAL A 57 -22.20 13.08 -4.86
C VAL A 57 -21.15 13.75 -3.96
N GLU A 58 -21.55 14.71 -3.12
CA GLU A 58 -20.63 15.37 -2.17
C GLU A 58 -20.18 14.42 -1.04
N GLU A 59 -21.07 13.54 -0.56
CA GLU A 59 -20.73 12.49 0.41
C GLU A 59 -19.68 11.52 -0.17
N GLN A 60 -19.84 11.12 -1.43
CA GLN A 60 -18.89 10.26 -2.12
C GLN A 60 -17.55 10.96 -2.37
N LYS A 61 -17.56 12.26 -2.73
CA LYS A 61 -16.34 13.07 -2.87
C LYS A 61 -15.57 13.15 -1.55
N THR A 62 -16.26 13.43 -0.45
CA THR A 62 -15.69 13.47 0.90
C THR A 62 -15.14 12.10 1.32
N SER A 63 -15.90 11.03 1.08
CA SER A 63 -15.47 9.66 1.40
C SER A 63 -14.22 9.26 0.61
N SER A 64 -14.16 9.59 -0.68
CA SER A 64 -13.00 9.32 -1.53
C SER A 64 -11.76 10.06 -1.03
N ARG A 65 -11.90 11.33 -0.62
CA ARG A 65 -10.81 12.11 -0.07
C ARG A 65 -10.27 11.49 1.22
N HIS A 66 -11.16 11.16 2.15
CA HIS A 66 -10.79 10.55 3.42
C HIS A 66 -10.06 9.20 3.23
N LEU A 67 -10.54 8.35 2.32
CA LEU A 67 -9.86 7.08 2.00
C LEU A 67 -8.47 7.30 1.38
N GLY A 68 -8.30 8.35 0.57
CA GLY A 68 -6.98 8.74 0.05
C GLY A 68 -6.02 9.21 1.14
N GLU A 69 -6.52 9.99 2.11
CA GLU A 69 -5.76 10.42 3.29
C GLU A 69 -5.33 9.20 4.13
N LEU A 70 -6.24 8.27 4.42
CA LEU A 70 -5.94 7.02 5.15
C LEU A 70 -4.86 6.18 4.45
N LEU A 71 -4.93 6.04 3.12
CA LEU A 71 -3.92 5.31 2.36
C LEU A 71 -2.54 5.98 2.45
N SER A 72 -2.51 7.31 2.37
CA SER A 72 -1.29 8.11 2.52
C SER A 72 -0.67 7.97 3.92
N GLU A 73 -1.50 8.06 4.96
CA GLU A 73 -1.06 7.85 6.36
C GLU A 73 -0.51 6.44 6.56
N ARG A 74 -1.23 5.41 6.07
CA ARG A 74 -0.77 4.02 6.18
C ARG A 74 0.54 3.79 5.43
N TRP A 75 0.70 4.39 4.25
CA TRP A 75 1.96 4.37 3.49
C TRP A 75 3.12 4.98 4.27
N ASN A 76 2.89 6.15 4.90
CA ASN A 76 3.92 6.83 5.69
C ASN A 76 4.34 5.98 6.90
N LEU A 77 3.37 5.41 7.62
CA LEU A 77 3.64 4.51 8.75
C LEU A 77 4.43 3.28 8.31
N TYR A 78 4.03 2.64 7.22
CA TYR A 78 4.76 1.51 6.65
C TYR A 78 6.21 1.87 6.31
N ARG A 79 6.43 3.01 5.65
CA ARG A 79 7.78 3.46 5.27
C ARG A 79 8.69 3.69 6.47
N ILE A 80 8.16 4.27 7.54
CA ILE A 80 8.90 4.49 8.77
C ILE A 80 9.25 3.14 9.41
N HIS A 81 8.24 2.29 9.63
CA HIS A 81 8.43 1.03 10.34
C HIS A 81 9.34 0.05 9.58
N ILE A 82 9.15 -0.10 8.26
CA ILE A 82 10.03 -0.96 7.45
C ILE A 82 11.46 -0.41 7.36
N GLY A 83 11.62 0.92 7.39
CA GLY A 83 12.93 1.56 7.46
C GLY A 83 13.66 1.22 8.75
N GLU A 84 13.00 1.39 9.88
CA GLU A 84 13.55 1.05 11.21
C GLU A 84 13.94 -0.42 11.32
N LEU A 85 13.06 -1.33 10.87
CA LEU A 85 13.34 -2.77 10.86
C LEU A 85 14.55 -3.11 9.98
N ARG A 86 14.66 -2.50 8.79
CA ARG A 86 15.80 -2.72 7.89
C ARG A 86 17.11 -2.21 8.46
N ASP A 87 17.09 -1.05 9.10
CA ASP A 87 18.25 -0.49 9.78
C ASP A 87 18.72 -1.41 10.91
N GLU A 88 17.79 -1.95 11.70
CA GLU A 88 18.12 -2.87 12.79
C GLU A 88 18.63 -4.23 12.28
N ILE A 89 18.00 -4.78 11.23
CA ILE A 89 18.48 -5.96 10.50
C ILE A 89 19.91 -5.75 10.00
N SER A 90 20.19 -4.60 9.39
CA SER A 90 21.54 -4.26 8.90
C SER A 90 22.56 -4.20 10.04
N ARG A 91 22.19 -3.56 11.17
CA ARG A 91 23.03 -3.53 12.37
C ARG A 91 23.30 -4.92 12.93
N LEU A 92 22.30 -5.80 13.01
CA LEU A 92 22.46 -7.18 13.46
C LEU A 92 23.32 -8.01 12.51
N LYS A 93 23.13 -7.88 11.19
CA LYS A 93 23.96 -8.56 10.17
C LYS A 93 25.44 -8.14 10.31
N ASN A 94 25.71 -6.86 10.51
CA ASN A 94 27.07 -6.38 10.75
C ASN A 94 27.69 -6.95 12.03
N ARG A 95 26.92 -6.99 13.13
CA ARG A 95 27.38 -7.58 14.40
C ARG A 95 27.65 -9.08 14.28
N LEU A 96 26.79 -9.79 13.57
CA LEU A 96 26.94 -11.23 13.33
C LEU A 96 28.15 -11.54 12.45
N ASN A 97 28.39 -10.74 11.40
CA ASN A 97 29.59 -10.85 10.57
C ASN A 97 30.88 -10.61 11.37
N LEU A 98 30.87 -9.68 12.33
CA LEU A 98 32.01 -9.49 13.23
C LEU A 98 32.19 -10.68 14.18
N ALA A 99 31.10 -11.21 14.73
CA ALA A 99 31.12 -12.35 15.66
C ALA A 99 31.51 -13.68 14.99
N SER A 100 31.23 -13.84 13.70
CA SER A 100 31.54 -15.07 12.95
C SER A 100 32.99 -15.15 12.46
N ARG A 101 33.83 -14.15 12.74
CA ARG A 101 35.24 -14.14 12.32
C ARG A 101 36.06 -15.11 13.16
N PRO A 102 36.95 -15.91 12.53
CA PRO A 102 37.66 -17.03 13.16
C PRO A 102 38.66 -16.63 14.28
N TYR A 103 38.88 -15.34 14.53
CA TYR A 103 39.79 -14.83 15.56
C TYR A 103 39.08 -14.03 16.67
N VAL A 104 37.75 -13.97 16.65
CA VAL A 104 36.97 -13.32 17.71
C VAL A 104 36.59 -14.38 18.73
N ILE A 105 37.02 -14.20 19.98
CA ILE A 105 36.58 -15.01 21.12
C ILE A 105 35.16 -14.55 21.48
N ASP A 106 34.19 -14.79 20.59
CA ASP A 106 32.78 -14.57 20.91
C ASP A 106 32.14 -15.88 21.36
N HIS A 107 31.27 -15.79 22.37
CA HIS A 107 30.63 -16.97 22.93
C HIS A 107 29.62 -17.53 21.91
N PRO A 108 29.60 -18.84 21.59
CA PRO A 108 28.67 -19.44 20.61
C PRO A 108 27.19 -19.09 20.87
N MET A 109 26.81 -18.99 22.16
CA MET A 109 25.47 -18.52 22.55
C MET A 109 25.15 -17.09 22.10
N ARG A 110 26.12 -16.18 22.06
CA ARG A 110 25.91 -14.80 21.61
C ARG A 110 25.62 -14.75 20.12
N GLN A 111 26.36 -15.53 19.32
CA GLN A 111 26.10 -15.66 17.88
C GLN A 111 24.71 -16.25 17.64
N ALA A 112 24.36 -17.35 18.31
CA ALA A 112 23.03 -17.96 18.20
C ALA A 112 21.89 -16.99 18.61
N ASN A 113 22.11 -16.15 19.63
CA ASN A 113 21.16 -15.12 20.03
C ASN A 113 21.02 -14.02 18.95
N LEU A 114 22.12 -13.60 18.33
CA LEU A 114 22.09 -12.63 17.22
C LEU A 114 21.36 -13.20 16.00
N GLU A 115 21.62 -14.46 15.65
CA GLU A 115 20.92 -15.17 14.57
C GLU A 115 19.41 -15.28 14.84
N ARG A 116 19.03 -15.64 16.07
CA ARG A 116 17.61 -15.71 16.47
C ARG A 116 16.93 -14.35 16.39
N ASN A 117 17.59 -13.30 16.86
CA ASN A 117 17.06 -11.94 16.80
C ASN A 117 16.93 -11.46 15.35
N LEU A 118 17.90 -11.80 14.50
CA LEU A 118 17.86 -11.47 13.08
C LEU A 118 16.66 -12.14 12.39
N LEU A 119 16.46 -13.44 12.60
CA LEU A 119 15.31 -14.17 12.05
C LEU A 119 13.97 -13.60 12.54
N LYS A 120 13.91 -13.15 13.80
CA LYS A 120 12.73 -12.49 14.34
C LYS A 120 12.43 -11.18 13.62
N LEU A 121 13.42 -10.30 13.47
CA LEU A 121 13.24 -9.02 12.78
C LEU A 121 12.89 -9.21 11.29
N GLU A 122 13.48 -10.18 10.62
CA GLU A 122 13.13 -10.50 9.23
C GLU A 122 11.69 -11.03 9.13
N SER A 123 11.24 -11.85 10.10
CA SER A 123 9.85 -12.29 10.21
C SER A 123 8.90 -11.13 10.46
N ASP A 124 9.25 -10.21 11.35
CA ASP A 124 8.42 -9.05 11.68
C ASP A 124 8.36 -8.05 10.51
N ALA A 125 9.46 -7.84 9.78
CA ALA A 125 9.46 -7.07 8.53
C ALA A 125 8.54 -7.68 7.48
N ARG A 126 8.56 -9.01 7.33
CA ARG A 126 7.66 -9.69 6.39
C ARG A 126 6.20 -9.60 6.80
N LYS A 127 5.88 -9.67 8.09
CA LYS A 127 4.51 -9.46 8.59
C LYS A 127 4.04 -8.04 8.31
N GLU A 128 4.85 -7.04 8.59
CA GLU A 128 4.51 -5.63 8.32
C GLU A 128 4.21 -5.43 6.82
N GLU A 129 5.02 -6.01 5.93
CA GLU A 129 4.72 -5.98 4.49
C GLU A 129 3.34 -6.58 4.19
N ILE A 130 3.06 -7.78 4.69
CA ILE A 130 1.78 -8.47 4.44
C ILE A 130 0.59 -7.68 5.00
N GLU A 131 0.72 -7.11 6.20
CA GLU A 131 -0.31 -6.30 6.83
C GLU A 131 -0.55 -5.02 6.04
N PHE A 132 0.52 -4.30 5.68
CA PHE A 132 0.43 -3.13 4.82
C PHE A 132 -0.30 -3.43 3.50
N TRP A 133 0.01 -4.58 2.89
CA TRP A 133 -0.65 -5.05 1.68
C TRP A 133 -2.14 -5.29 1.87
N LYS A 134 -2.53 -5.99 2.94
CA LYS A 134 -3.94 -6.26 3.26
C LYS A 134 -4.71 -4.97 3.49
N ASP A 135 -4.15 -4.06 4.29
CA ASP A 135 -4.77 -2.76 4.58
C ASP A 135 -4.94 -1.94 3.30
N SER A 136 -3.88 -1.89 2.48
CA SER A 136 -3.89 -1.15 1.21
C SER A 136 -4.93 -1.73 0.24
N MET A 137 -5.05 -3.05 0.13
CA MET A 137 -6.08 -3.69 -0.68
C MET A 137 -7.48 -3.35 -0.17
N GLY A 138 -7.72 -3.46 1.14
CA GLY A 138 -9.02 -3.13 1.74
C GLY A 138 -9.41 -1.67 1.54
N ILE A 139 -8.46 -0.74 1.56
CA ILE A 139 -8.71 0.68 1.26
C ILE A 139 -8.99 0.87 -0.23
N ARG A 140 -8.22 0.22 -1.11
CA ARG A 140 -8.43 0.29 -2.58
C ARG A 140 -9.81 -0.18 -2.99
N ASP A 141 -10.27 -1.31 -2.46
CA ASP A 141 -11.60 -1.86 -2.76
C ASP A 141 -12.70 -0.85 -2.38
N LYS A 142 -12.60 -0.26 -1.18
CA LYS A 142 -13.54 0.79 -0.74
C LYS A 142 -13.51 2.00 -1.66
N ILE A 143 -12.33 2.41 -2.12
CA ILE A 143 -12.23 3.56 -3.03
C ILE A 143 -12.88 3.23 -4.38
N LEU A 144 -12.65 2.03 -4.92
CA LEU A 144 -13.30 1.59 -6.17
C LEU A 144 -14.82 1.60 -6.04
N ASP A 145 -15.35 1.15 -4.91
CA ASP A 145 -16.79 1.17 -4.62
C ASP A 145 -17.32 2.62 -4.59
N VAL A 146 -16.65 3.51 -3.86
CA VAL A 146 -17.02 4.93 -3.78
C VAL A 146 -16.95 5.60 -5.17
N ALA A 147 -15.91 5.31 -5.96
CA ALA A 147 -15.76 5.86 -7.31
C ALA A 147 -16.83 5.34 -8.28
N ASN A 148 -17.25 4.09 -8.13
CA ASN A 148 -18.35 3.52 -8.92
C ASN A 148 -19.68 4.16 -8.56
N GLU A 149 -19.95 4.35 -7.26
CA GLU A 149 -21.16 5.01 -6.79
C GLU A 149 -21.19 6.50 -7.17
N TYR A 150 -20.03 7.18 -7.14
CA TYR A 150 -19.86 8.52 -7.66
C TYR A 150 -20.23 8.61 -9.14
N ARG A 151 -19.68 7.73 -9.99
CA ARG A 151 -20.01 7.67 -11.42
C ARG A 151 -21.49 7.43 -11.67
N LYS A 152 -22.14 6.58 -10.89
CA LYS A 152 -23.60 6.36 -10.97
C LYS A 152 -24.38 7.61 -10.58
N GLY A 153 -24.04 8.26 -9.46
CA GLY A 153 -24.69 9.48 -9.00
C GLY A 153 -24.57 10.63 -10.01
N VAL A 154 -23.36 10.82 -10.52
CA VAL A 154 -23.03 11.72 -11.63
C VAL A 154 -23.88 11.42 -12.87
N SER A 155 -23.88 10.17 -13.34
CA SER A 155 -24.63 9.78 -14.54
C SER A 155 -26.14 10.00 -14.39
N ARG A 156 -26.70 9.68 -13.21
CA ARG A 156 -28.11 9.96 -12.87
C ARG A 156 -28.40 11.45 -12.90
N SER A 157 -27.58 12.26 -12.22
CA SER A 157 -27.72 13.71 -12.18
C SER A 157 -27.68 14.32 -13.59
N ARG A 158 -26.78 13.85 -14.45
CA ARG A 158 -26.72 14.27 -15.87
C ARG A 158 -27.99 13.90 -16.62
N PHE A 159 -28.41 12.64 -16.55
CA PHE A 159 -29.58 12.13 -17.27
C PHE A 159 -30.85 12.91 -16.93
N PHE A 160 -31.11 13.12 -15.63
CA PHE A 160 -32.30 13.85 -15.18
C PHE A 160 -32.16 15.37 -15.38
N GLY A 161 -30.98 15.95 -15.14
CA GLY A 161 -30.73 17.38 -15.36
C GLY A 161 -30.88 17.80 -16.82
N SER A 162 -30.44 16.99 -17.78
CA SER A 162 -30.65 17.27 -19.22
C SER A 162 -32.13 17.27 -19.60
N GLY A 163 -32.95 16.41 -18.99
CA GLY A 163 -34.40 16.38 -19.23
C GLY A 163 -35.13 17.60 -18.66
N GLU A 164 -34.69 18.11 -17.51
CA GLU A 164 -35.27 19.30 -16.88
C GLU A 164 -35.02 20.58 -17.72
N THR A 165 -33.87 20.70 -18.37
CA THR A 165 -33.57 21.84 -19.25
C THR A 165 -34.39 21.89 -20.54
N HIS A 166 -35.03 20.78 -20.95
CA HIS A 166 -35.84 20.70 -22.16
C HIS A 166 -37.35 20.88 -21.92
N HIS A 167 -37.78 20.91 -20.65
CA HIS A 167 -39.18 21.03 -20.26
C HIS A 167 -39.45 22.21 -19.30
N GLY A 168 -38.47 23.10 -19.11
CA GLY A 168 -38.59 24.35 -18.38
C GLY A 168 -38.90 25.53 -19.30
#